data_AF-T2GHR2-F1
#
_entry.id   AF-T2GHR2-F1
#
_cell.length_a   1.000
_cell.length_b   1.000
_cell.length_c   1.000
_cell.angle_alpha   90.00
_cell.angle_beta   90.00
_cell.angle_gamma   90.00
#
_symmetry.space_group_name_H-M   'P 1'
#
loop_
_entity.id
_entity.type
_entity.pdbx_description
1 polymer ?
#
loop_
_entity_poly.entity_id
_entity_poly.type
_entity_poly.pdbx_seq_one_letter_code
_entity_poly.pdbx_strand_id
1 'polypeptide(L)'
;MLAKQRFVLDTTAFTDNQLREMLGDGDLNRSVDTMLDIIARSRIKLNISCHMPPITYKEFTDYMTRYECPEETLVKAETWIVKKTPNRYDTQIPSQIFYEYVHDIRERMNKGLRISETLLWEAGIQSIIMASRGVNKIEIEGEVLGKAIKDLRKKYRSALRKGTLDSAPDLDVLLLAKELGAGVVAADDGIRVWAERLGLRFLNATSFPKMLKEYLKYYE
;
A
#
# COMPACT_ATOMS: atom_id res chain seq x y z
N MET A 1 -1.70 -33.93 11.07
CA MET A 1 -2.60 -32.86 10.54
C MET A 1 -1.70 -31.85 9.83
N LEU A 2 -1.93 -31.54 8.56
CA LEU A 2 -1.10 -30.55 7.83
C LEU A 2 -1.13 -29.21 8.59
N ALA A 3 0.05 -28.61 8.79
CA ALA A 3 0.13 -27.31 9.43
C ALA A 3 -0.64 -26.28 8.60
N LYS A 4 -1.55 -25.53 9.25
CA LYS A 4 -2.39 -24.53 8.58
C LYS A 4 -1.49 -23.43 8.01
N GLN A 5 -1.41 -23.34 6.69
CA GLN A 5 -0.72 -22.23 6.03
C GLN A 5 -1.65 -21.02 5.95
N ARG A 6 -1.13 -19.86 6.34
CA ARG A 6 -1.86 -18.59 6.33
C ARG A 6 -1.20 -17.61 5.37
N PHE A 7 -2.03 -16.79 4.73
CA PHE A 7 -1.60 -15.69 3.89
C PHE A 7 -2.40 -14.44 4.24
N VAL A 8 -1.75 -13.29 4.24
CA VAL A 8 -2.40 -11.97 4.30
C VAL A 8 -2.26 -11.34 2.93
N LEU A 9 -3.40 -10.92 2.37
CA LEU A 9 -3.48 -10.37 1.02
C LEU A 9 -3.56 -8.85 1.10
N ASP A 10 -2.79 -8.18 0.26
CA ASP A 10 -2.99 -6.76 -0.03
C ASP A 10 -4.02 -6.59 -1.16
N THR A 11 -4.57 -5.38 -1.33
CA THR A 11 -5.45 -5.05 -2.47
C THR A 11 -4.75 -5.33 -3.80
N THR A 12 -3.45 -5.03 -3.91
CA THR A 12 -2.65 -5.31 -5.13
C THR A 12 -2.50 -6.80 -5.43
N ALA A 13 -2.77 -7.69 -4.47
CA ALA A 13 -2.83 -9.14 -4.72
C ALA A 13 -3.97 -9.54 -5.68
N PHE A 14 -4.92 -8.64 -5.93
CA PHE A 14 -6.05 -8.85 -6.84
C PHE A 14 -6.07 -7.86 -8.01
N THR A 15 -5.60 -6.62 -7.78
CA THR A 15 -5.75 -5.53 -8.75
C THR A 15 -4.56 -5.34 -9.67
N ASP A 16 -3.45 -6.05 -9.45
CA ASP A 16 -2.24 -5.96 -10.26
C ASP A 16 -2.51 -6.24 -11.76
N ASN A 17 -1.86 -5.47 -12.63
CA ASN A 17 -2.08 -5.54 -14.07
C ASN A 17 -1.53 -6.83 -14.68
N GLN A 18 -0.39 -7.33 -14.19
CA GLN A 18 0.18 -8.58 -14.71
C GLN A 18 -0.66 -9.78 -14.28
N LEU A 19 -1.16 -9.76 -13.05
CA LEU A 19 -2.13 -10.75 -12.56
C LEU A 19 -3.40 -10.74 -13.42
N ARG A 20 -3.93 -9.55 -13.72
CA ARG A 20 -5.12 -9.37 -14.56
C ARG A 20 -4.94 -9.98 -15.94
N GLU A 21 -3.79 -9.74 -16.57
CA GLU A 21 -3.47 -10.37 -17.85
C GLU A 21 -3.41 -11.90 -17.71
N MET A 22 -2.73 -12.39 -16.68
CA MET A 22 -2.45 -13.82 -16.48
C MET A 22 -3.69 -14.66 -16.11
N LEU A 23 -4.62 -14.13 -15.33
CA LEU A 23 -5.81 -14.88 -14.86
C LEU A 23 -7.11 -14.46 -15.56
N GLY A 24 -7.17 -13.23 -16.05
CA GLY A 24 -8.38 -12.64 -16.59
C GLY A 24 -8.34 -12.32 -18.08
N ASP A 25 -7.23 -12.57 -18.78
CA ASP A 25 -7.01 -12.14 -20.17
C ASP A 25 -7.28 -10.62 -20.34
N GLY A 26 -6.83 -9.82 -19.36
CA GLY A 26 -7.03 -8.37 -19.32
C GLY A 26 -8.32 -7.93 -18.61
N ASP A 27 -9.25 -8.84 -18.31
CA ASP A 27 -10.47 -8.55 -17.56
C ASP A 27 -10.26 -8.68 -16.04
N LEU A 28 -10.61 -7.62 -15.29
CA LEU A 28 -10.42 -7.59 -13.84
C LEU A 28 -11.37 -8.56 -13.11
N ASN A 29 -12.65 -8.58 -13.49
CA ASN A 29 -13.66 -9.36 -12.79
C ASN A 29 -13.37 -10.85 -12.95
N ARG A 30 -13.00 -11.27 -14.15
CA ARG A 30 -12.56 -12.64 -14.45
C ARG A 30 -11.29 -13.02 -13.70
N SER A 31 -10.31 -12.11 -13.61
CA SER A 31 -9.08 -12.35 -12.84
C SER A 31 -9.38 -12.58 -11.36
N VAL A 32 -10.20 -11.72 -10.75
CA VAL A 32 -10.58 -11.80 -9.33
C VAL A 32 -11.41 -13.06 -9.06
N ASP A 33 -12.40 -13.36 -9.90
CA ASP A 33 -13.23 -14.55 -9.76
C ASP A 33 -12.40 -15.84 -9.84
N THR A 34 -11.52 -15.93 -10.83
CA THR A 34 -10.58 -17.05 -10.99
C THR A 34 -9.67 -17.19 -9.76
N MET A 35 -9.16 -16.07 -9.24
CA MET A 35 -8.32 -16.06 -8.06
C MET A 35 -9.05 -16.57 -6.82
N LEU A 36 -10.29 -16.12 -6.61
CA LEU A 36 -11.15 -16.54 -5.51
C LEU A 36 -11.50 -18.03 -5.59
N ASP A 37 -11.76 -18.55 -6.79
CA ASP A 37 -11.99 -19.98 -7.01
C ASP A 37 -10.77 -20.82 -6.61
N ILE A 38 -9.56 -20.36 -6.95
CA ILE A 38 -8.31 -21.03 -6.54
C ILE A 38 -8.16 -21.00 -5.00
N ILE A 39 -8.45 -19.85 -4.37
CA ILE A 39 -8.43 -19.70 -2.91
C ILE A 39 -9.45 -20.65 -2.26
N ALA A 40 -10.68 -20.72 -2.78
CA ALA A 40 -11.74 -21.59 -2.28
C ALA A 40 -11.32 -23.06 -2.30
N ARG A 41 -10.83 -23.56 -3.44
CA ARG A 41 -10.32 -24.93 -3.58
C ARG A 41 -9.16 -25.20 -2.63
N SER A 42 -8.22 -24.25 -2.52
CA SER A 42 -7.06 -24.35 -1.63
C SER A 42 -7.48 -24.36 -0.16
N ARG A 43 -8.53 -23.63 0.22
CA ARG A 43 -9.09 -23.64 1.58
C ARG A 43 -9.62 -25.01 1.95
N ILE A 44 -10.40 -25.60 1.06
CA ILE A 44 -11.07 -26.89 1.28
C ILE A 44 -10.07 -28.05 1.28
N LYS A 45 -9.19 -28.12 0.27
CA LYS A 45 -8.29 -29.27 0.08
C LYS A 45 -6.99 -29.19 0.89
N LEU A 46 -6.43 -27.99 1.04
CA LEU A 46 -5.08 -27.78 1.58
C LEU A 46 -5.09 -27.11 2.96
N ASN A 47 -6.27 -26.74 3.48
CA ASN A 47 -6.44 -25.96 4.70
C ASN A 47 -5.65 -24.62 4.68
N ILE A 48 -5.46 -24.03 3.49
CA ILE A 48 -4.85 -22.70 3.34
C ILE A 48 -5.86 -21.63 3.76
N SER A 49 -5.42 -20.57 4.45
CA SER A 49 -6.32 -19.51 4.93
C SER A 49 -5.83 -18.15 4.46
N CYS A 50 -6.69 -17.41 3.76
CA CYS A 50 -6.40 -16.06 3.30
C CYS A 50 -7.07 -15.04 4.21
N HIS A 51 -6.34 -13.99 4.54
CA HIS A 51 -6.75 -12.94 5.47
C HIS A 51 -6.55 -11.57 4.85
N MET A 52 -7.39 -10.60 5.23
CA MET A 52 -7.17 -9.19 4.92
C MET A 52 -7.50 -8.34 6.15
N PRO A 53 -6.74 -7.27 6.44
CA PRO A 53 -7.18 -6.24 7.36
C PRO A 53 -8.47 -5.57 6.85
N PRO A 54 -9.40 -5.15 7.72
CA PRO A 54 -10.66 -4.55 7.28
C PRO A 54 -10.49 -3.29 6.43
N ILE A 55 -9.46 -2.47 6.69
CA ILE A 55 -9.18 -1.26 5.91
C ILE A 55 -8.76 -1.64 4.49
N THR A 56 -7.81 -2.58 4.36
CA THR A 56 -7.37 -3.12 3.07
C THR A 56 -8.51 -3.81 2.32
N TYR A 57 -9.33 -4.61 3.03
CA TYR A 57 -10.50 -5.24 2.42
C TYR A 57 -11.50 -4.22 1.89
N LYS A 58 -11.70 -3.11 2.61
CA LYS A 58 -12.55 -2.01 2.15
C LYS A 58 -11.99 -1.35 0.88
N GLU A 59 -10.68 -1.12 0.82
CA GLU A 59 -10.05 -0.60 -0.40
C GLU A 59 -10.22 -1.55 -1.59
N PHE A 60 -10.06 -2.85 -1.36
CA PHE A 60 -10.35 -3.88 -2.34
C PHE A 60 -11.81 -3.83 -2.80
N THR A 61 -12.79 -3.81 -1.89
CA THR A 61 -14.21 -3.76 -2.28
C THR A 61 -14.57 -2.47 -2.99
N ASP A 62 -14.08 -1.32 -2.52
CA ASP A 62 -14.30 -0.02 -3.16
C ASP A 62 -13.69 0.00 -4.57
N TYR A 63 -12.55 -0.67 -4.76
CA TYR A 63 -11.96 -0.86 -6.09
C TYR A 63 -12.85 -1.74 -6.97
N MET A 64 -13.32 -2.88 -6.47
CA MET A 64 -14.18 -3.79 -7.25
C MET A 64 -15.52 -3.15 -7.62
N THR A 65 -16.14 -2.39 -6.73
CA THR A 65 -17.39 -1.66 -7.02
C THR A 65 -17.20 -0.62 -8.13
N ARG A 66 -16.07 0.08 -8.17
CA ARG A 66 -15.76 1.04 -9.25
C ARG A 66 -15.62 0.38 -10.63
N TYR A 67 -15.29 -0.91 -10.68
CA TYR A 67 -15.17 -1.70 -11.91
C TYR A 67 -16.40 -2.58 -12.17
N GLU A 68 -17.53 -2.28 -11.51
CA GLU A 68 -18.81 -2.96 -11.71
C GLU A 68 -18.69 -4.49 -11.55
N CYS A 69 -17.91 -4.93 -10.57
CA CYS A 69 -17.71 -6.34 -10.28
C CYS A 69 -19.04 -7.03 -9.92
N PRO A 70 -19.34 -8.22 -10.47
CA PRO A 70 -20.56 -8.95 -10.15
C PRO A 70 -20.71 -9.22 -8.64
N GLU A 71 -21.94 -9.13 -8.15
CA GLU A 71 -22.27 -9.36 -6.73
C GLU A 71 -21.85 -10.76 -6.27
N GLU A 72 -21.98 -11.78 -7.13
CA GLU A 72 -21.55 -13.14 -6.84
C GLU A 72 -20.04 -13.21 -6.50
N THR A 73 -19.20 -12.49 -7.23
CA THR A 73 -17.75 -12.43 -6.98
C THR A 73 -17.45 -11.73 -5.66
N LEU A 74 -18.21 -10.68 -5.30
CA LEU A 74 -18.08 -10.01 -4.00
C LEU A 74 -18.49 -10.92 -2.84
N VAL A 75 -19.56 -11.72 -3.01
CA VAL A 75 -19.99 -12.73 -2.02
C VAL A 75 -18.93 -13.83 -1.87
N LYS A 76 -18.31 -14.29 -2.97
CA LYS A 76 -17.16 -15.20 -2.92
C LYS A 76 -16.00 -14.60 -2.12
N ALA A 77 -15.66 -13.34 -2.37
CA ALA A 77 -14.60 -12.64 -1.64
C ALA A 77 -14.90 -12.59 -0.14
N GLU A 78 -16.12 -12.22 0.24
CA GLU A 78 -16.54 -12.15 1.64
C GLU A 78 -16.50 -13.50 2.34
N THR A 79 -16.80 -14.57 1.60
CA THR A 79 -16.80 -15.94 2.13
C THR A 79 -15.38 -16.48 2.35
N TRP A 80 -14.49 -16.28 1.38
CA TRP A 80 -13.17 -16.94 1.35
C TRP A 80 -12.03 -16.11 1.94
N ILE A 81 -12.22 -14.80 2.11
CA ILE A 81 -11.25 -13.89 2.71
C ILE A 81 -11.65 -13.59 4.15
N VAL A 82 -10.81 -14.01 5.10
CA VAL A 82 -11.06 -13.76 6.52
C VAL A 82 -10.62 -12.33 6.89
N LYS A 83 -11.60 -11.45 7.13
CA LYS A 83 -11.37 -10.11 7.67
C LYS A 83 -10.85 -10.18 9.11
N LYS A 84 -9.64 -9.68 9.36
CA LYS A 84 -9.07 -9.62 10.72
C LYS A 84 -8.19 -8.39 10.90
N THR A 85 -8.47 -7.59 11.92
CA THR A 85 -7.60 -6.48 12.33
C THR A 85 -6.36 -7.04 13.03
N PRO A 86 -5.15 -6.52 12.73
CA PRO A 86 -3.95 -6.88 13.47
C PRO A 86 -4.03 -6.43 14.93
N ASN A 87 -3.43 -7.20 15.83
CA ASN A 87 -3.20 -6.78 17.20
C ASN A 87 -2.06 -5.76 17.24
N ARG A 88 -2.41 -4.47 17.11
CA ARG A 88 -1.45 -3.36 17.11
C ARG A 88 -0.77 -3.13 18.47
N TYR A 89 -1.24 -3.76 19.53
CA TYR A 89 -0.72 -3.56 20.89
C TYR A 89 0.33 -4.60 21.26
N ASP A 90 0.07 -5.88 20.97
CA ASP A 90 0.94 -6.98 21.43
C ASP A 90 1.88 -7.52 20.34
N THR A 91 1.69 -7.13 19.07
CA THR A 91 2.53 -7.64 17.98
C THR A 91 3.97 -7.15 18.14
N GLN A 92 4.88 -8.07 18.43
CA GLN A 92 6.30 -7.76 18.55
C GLN A 92 6.94 -7.57 17.17
N ILE A 93 7.58 -6.41 16.99
CA ILE A 93 8.36 -6.08 15.80
C ILE A 93 9.84 -5.84 16.17
N PRO A 94 10.79 -6.15 15.27
CA PRO A 94 12.20 -5.84 15.53
C PRO A 94 12.42 -4.34 15.75
N SER A 95 13.19 -3.98 16.77
CA SER A 95 13.49 -2.57 17.10
C SER A 95 14.19 -1.82 15.96
N GLN A 96 14.93 -2.53 15.11
CA GLN A 96 15.56 -1.99 13.90
C GLN A 96 14.56 -1.26 12.99
N ILE A 97 13.35 -1.78 12.86
CA ILE A 97 12.27 -1.17 12.06
C ILE A 97 11.91 0.21 12.62
N PHE A 98 11.86 0.33 13.95
CA PHE A 98 11.58 1.59 14.60
C PHE A 98 12.72 2.60 14.41
N TYR A 99 13.97 2.18 14.49
CA TYR A 99 15.13 3.03 14.18
C TYR A 99 15.09 3.56 12.75
N GLU A 100 14.77 2.69 11.78
CA GLU A 100 14.64 3.06 10.37
C GLU A 100 13.49 4.06 10.15
N TYR A 101 12.35 3.82 10.78
CA TYR A 101 11.22 4.75 10.73
C TYR A 101 11.57 6.15 11.27
N VAL A 102 12.24 6.21 12.43
CA VAL A 102 12.70 7.48 13.02
C VAL A 102 13.70 8.18 12.10
N HIS A 103 14.63 7.42 11.52
CA HIS A 103 15.61 7.97 10.57
C HIS A 103 14.93 8.54 9.32
N ASP A 104 14.04 7.78 8.69
CA ASP A 104 13.32 8.18 7.48
C ASP A 104 12.43 9.41 7.71
N ILE A 105 11.72 9.48 8.85
CA ILE A 105 10.97 10.70 9.23
C ILE A 105 11.89 11.90 9.37
N ARG A 106 13.04 11.73 10.02
CA ARG A 106 14.00 12.83 10.21
C ARG A 106 14.54 13.33 8.88
N GLU A 107 14.88 12.43 7.96
CA GLU A 107 15.32 12.81 6.61
C GLU A 107 14.24 13.58 5.84
N ARG A 108 12.99 13.11 5.91
CA ARG A 108 11.83 13.76 5.28
C ARG A 108 11.56 15.15 5.87
N MET A 109 11.62 15.30 7.19
CA MET A 109 11.50 16.61 7.85
C MET A 109 12.63 17.56 7.43
N ASN A 110 13.87 17.09 7.41
CA ASN A 110 15.03 17.89 6.97
C ASN A 110 14.92 18.31 5.50
N LYS A 111 14.33 17.47 4.64
CA LYS A 111 14.04 17.82 3.25
C LYS A 111 12.94 18.85 3.14
N GLY A 112 11.87 18.71 3.92
CA GLY A 112 10.79 19.70 4.02
C GLY A 112 11.30 21.06 4.47
N LEU A 113 12.20 21.10 5.46
CA LEU A 113 12.85 22.32 5.93
C LEU A 113 13.65 22.99 4.79
N ARG A 114 14.53 22.25 4.12
CA ARG A 114 15.32 22.79 3.00
C ARG A 114 14.46 23.39 1.87
N ILE A 115 13.36 22.71 1.52
CA ILE A 115 12.38 23.24 0.55
C ILE A 115 11.79 24.57 1.03
N SER A 116 11.49 24.67 2.32
CA SER A 116 10.92 25.88 2.92
C SER A 116 11.91 27.03 2.88
N GLU A 117 13.16 26.78 3.25
CA GLU A 117 14.25 27.77 3.20
C GLU A 117 14.50 28.28 1.77
N THR A 118 14.54 27.38 0.79
CA THR A 118 14.71 27.77 -0.64
C THR A 118 13.57 28.67 -1.11
N LEU A 119 12.31 28.29 -0.85
CA LEU A 119 11.16 29.09 -1.30
C LEU A 119 11.06 30.44 -0.58
N LEU A 120 11.42 30.50 0.70
CA LEU A 120 11.47 31.74 1.47
C LEU A 120 12.51 32.69 0.86
N TRP A 121 13.71 32.19 0.55
CA TRP A 121 14.78 32.96 -0.06
C TRP A 121 14.41 33.48 -1.44
N GLU A 122 13.86 32.62 -2.30
CA GLU A 122 13.38 32.98 -3.64
C GLU A 122 12.29 34.06 -3.57
N ALA A 123 11.30 33.89 -2.69
CA ALA A 123 10.22 34.86 -2.50
C ALA A 123 10.75 36.20 -1.96
N GLY A 124 11.70 36.18 -1.04
CA GLY A 124 12.35 37.39 -0.50
C GLY A 124 13.06 38.19 -1.59
N ILE A 125 13.89 37.54 -2.41
CA ILE A 125 14.59 38.18 -3.52
C ILE A 125 13.60 38.77 -4.54
N GLN A 126 12.59 37.99 -4.94
CA GLN A 126 11.59 38.46 -5.90
C GLN A 126 10.80 39.66 -5.37
N SER A 127 10.45 39.66 -4.08
CA SER A 127 9.77 40.78 -3.43
C SER A 127 10.62 42.06 -3.47
N ILE A 128 11.92 41.96 -3.20
CA ILE A 128 12.85 43.10 -3.27
C ILE A 128 12.96 43.63 -4.71
N ILE A 129 13.09 42.75 -5.70
CA ILE A 129 13.17 43.13 -7.12
C ILE A 129 11.88 43.85 -7.56
N MET A 130 10.72 43.31 -7.23
CA MET A 130 9.44 43.94 -7.60
C MET A 130 9.25 45.29 -6.90
N ALA A 131 9.59 45.38 -5.60
CA ALA A 131 9.55 46.65 -4.88
C ALA A 131 10.48 47.70 -5.52
N SER A 132 11.68 47.32 -5.95
CA SER A 132 12.61 48.22 -6.64
C SER A 132 12.11 48.74 -7.99
N ARG A 133 11.15 48.04 -8.61
CA ARG A 133 10.47 48.43 -9.85
C ARG A 133 9.22 49.27 -9.61
N GLY A 134 8.94 49.65 -8.36
CA GLY A 134 7.77 50.45 -7.98
C GLY A 134 6.46 49.65 -7.91
N VAL A 135 6.51 48.31 -7.93
CA VAL A 135 5.33 47.47 -7.75
C VAL A 135 4.79 47.66 -6.32
N ASN A 136 3.47 47.80 -6.19
CA ASN A 136 2.87 48.03 -4.89
C ASN A 136 2.92 46.77 -4.00
N LYS A 137 2.81 46.97 -2.69
CA LYS A 137 2.90 45.88 -1.72
C LYS A 137 1.82 44.80 -1.88
N ILE A 138 0.60 45.19 -2.25
CA ILE A 138 -0.56 44.28 -2.38
C ILE A 138 -0.31 43.28 -3.52
N GLU A 139 0.23 43.75 -4.63
CA GLU A 139 0.55 42.93 -5.80
C GLU A 139 1.71 41.97 -5.50
N ILE A 140 2.74 42.42 -4.78
CA ILE A 140 3.84 41.56 -4.31
C ILE A 140 3.32 40.45 -3.37
N GLU A 141 2.44 40.79 -2.43
CA GLU A 141 1.83 39.80 -1.52
C GLU A 141 1.00 38.76 -2.28
N GLY A 142 0.21 39.20 -3.26
CA GLY A 142 -0.61 38.30 -4.08
C GLY A 142 0.22 37.38 -4.98
N GLU A 143 1.12 37.95 -5.77
CA GLU A 143 1.82 37.22 -6.83
C GLU A 143 3.02 36.43 -6.33
N VAL A 144 3.84 37.02 -5.47
CA VAL A 144 5.09 36.40 -5.00
C VAL A 144 4.81 35.51 -3.79
N LEU A 145 4.26 36.08 -2.72
CA LEU A 145 4.03 35.33 -1.48
C LEU A 145 2.92 34.29 -1.66
N GLY A 146 1.83 34.64 -2.35
CA GLY A 146 0.75 33.69 -2.66
C GLY A 146 1.24 32.47 -3.45
N LYS A 147 2.07 32.69 -4.48
CA LYS A 147 2.69 31.60 -5.25
C LYS A 147 3.66 30.78 -4.39
N ALA A 148 4.53 31.42 -3.62
CA ALA A 148 5.48 30.74 -2.75
C ALA A 148 4.76 29.85 -1.70
N ILE A 149 3.67 30.31 -1.10
CA ILE A 149 2.85 29.53 -0.16
C ILE A 149 2.22 28.31 -0.86
N LYS A 150 1.68 28.50 -2.07
CA LYS A 150 1.09 27.41 -2.86
C LYS A 150 2.14 26.34 -3.19
N ASP A 151 3.31 26.77 -3.66
CA ASP A 151 4.42 25.88 -4.01
C ASP A 151 5.00 25.19 -2.78
N LEU A 152 5.11 25.89 -1.65
CA LEU A 152 5.53 25.31 -0.38
C LEU A 152 4.60 24.18 0.04
N ARG A 153 3.29 24.43 0.09
CA ARG A 153 2.31 23.40 0.46
C ARG A 153 2.39 22.18 -0.45
N LYS A 154 2.57 22.37 -1.76
CA LYS A 154 2.69 21.28 -2.73
C LYS A 154 3.98 20.49 -2.53
N LYS A 155 5.14 21.17 -2.55
CA LYS A 155 6.46 20.54 -2.48
C LYS A 155 6.71 19.90 -1.10
N TYR A 156 6.29 20.54 -0.01
CA TYR A 156 6.42 20.00 1.34
C TYR A 156 5.63 18.71 1.53
N ARG A 157 4.35 18.67 1.11
CA ARG A 157 3.53 17.44 1.16
C ARG A 157 4.15 16.33 0.33
N SER A 158 4.66 16.64 -0.86
CA SER A 158 5.33 15.65 -1.70
C SER A 158 6.61 15.11 -1.06
N ALA A 159 7.39 15.96 -0.39
CA ALA A 159 8.60 15.53 0.32
C ALA A 159 8.31 14.61 1.51
N LEU A 160 7.21 14.84 2.24
CA LEU A 160 6.82 13.98 3.36
C LEU A 160 6.22 12.63 2.93
N ARG A 161 5.65 12.54 1.72
CA ARG A 161 5.09 11.29 1.18
C ARG A 161 6.12 10.34 0.59
N LYS A 162 7.32 10.81 0.27
CA LYS A 162 8.35 9.97 -0.35
C LYS A 162 9.03 9.11 0.72
N GLY A 163 8.51 7.91 0.97
CA GLY A 163 9.03 6.90 1.90
C GLY A 163 8.30 5.55 1.70
N THR A 164 8.87 4.44 2.16
CA THR A 164 8.41 3.07 1.81
C THR A 164 7.23 2.54 2.64
N LEU A 165 6.78 3.24 3.68
CA LEU A 165 5.67 2.80 4.54
C LEU A 165 4.87 4.02 5.03
N ASP A 166 4.16 4.65 4.10
CA ASP A 166 3.40 5.87 4.37
C ASP A 166 1.90 5.64 4.57
N SER A 167 1.42 4.40 4.36
CA SER A 167 0.01 4.05 4.48
C SER A 167 -0.28 3.14 5.69
N ALA A 168 -1.37 3.43 6.40
CA ALA A 168 -1.88 2.57 7.47
C ALA A 168 -2.35 1.18 6.98
N PRO A 169 -2.97 1.03 5.79
CA PRO A 169 -3.31 -0.28 5.23
C PRO A 169 -2.11 -1.20 5.04
N ASP A 170 -0.99 -0.70 4.48
CA ASP A 170 0.20 -1.52 4.24
C ASP A 170 0.81 -2.01 5.55
N LEU A 171 0.85 -1.13 6.56
CA LEU A 171 1.30 -1.51 7.90
C LEU A 171 0.41 -2.60 8.50
N ASP A 172 -0.91 -2.47 8.37
CA ASP A 172 -1.85 -3.45 8.91
C ASP A 172 -1.68 -4.83 8.26
N VAL A 173 -1.40 -4.89 6.95
CA VAL A 173 -1.10 -6.14 6.23
C VAL A 173 0.14 -6.82 6.82
N LEU A 174 1.22 -6.05 7.01
CA LEU A 174 2.48 -6.56 7.55
C LEU A 174 2.35 -7.01 9.01
N LEU A 175 1.68 -6.22 9.85
CA LEU A 175 1.45 -6.55 11.25
C LEU A 175 0.57 -7.80 11.39
N LEU A 176 -0.49 -7.92 10.59
CA LEU A 176 -1.36 -9.09 10.62
C LEU A 176 -0.60 -10.34 10.18
N ALA A 177 0.28 -10.22 9.18
CA ALA A 177 1.10 -11.32 8.73
C ALA A 177 2.08 -11.77 9.82
N LYS A 178 2.69 -10.82 10.52
CA LYS A 178 3.56 -11.09 11.68
C LYS A 178 2.81 -11.79 12.80
N GLU A 179 1.63 -11.28 13.18
CA GLU A 179 0.78 -11.86 14.23
C GLU A 179 0.40 -13.32 13.91
N LEU A 180 0.02 -13.59 12.65
CA LEU A 180 -0.50 -14.90 12.24
C LEU A 180 0.57 -15.92 11.86
N GLY A 181 1.84 -15.50 11.76
CA GLY A 181 2.90 -16.29 11.13
C GLY A 181 2.58 -16.61 9.66
N ALA A 182 1.99 -15.64 8.95
CA ALA A 182 1.47 -15.80 7.60
C ALA A 182 2.44 -15.28 6.54
N GLY A 183 2.28 -15.75 5.29
CA GLY A 183 2.91 -15.11 4.14
C GLY A 183 2.16 -13.85 3.71
N VAL A 184 2.86 -12.84 3.22
CA VAL A 184 2.28 -11.64 2.62
C VAL A 184 2.16 -11.84 1.11
N VAL A 185 1.02 -11.48 0.53
CA VAL A 185 0.82 -11.48 -0.93
C VAL A 185 0.51 -10.05 -1.38
N ALA A 186 1.35 -9.50 -2.26
CA ALA A 186 1.18 -8.16 -2.83
C ALA A 186 1.92 -8.04 -4.16
N ALA A 187 1.65 -6.98 -4.92
CA ALA A 187 2.47 -6.53 -6.04
C ALA A 187 3.28 -5.25 -5.72
N ASP A 188 2.95 -4.57 -4.62
CA ASP A 188 3.65 -3.36 -4.18
C ASP A 188 5.08 -3.64 -3.68
N ASP A 189 6.04 -2.89 -4.21
CA ASP A 189 7.46 -3.01 -3.85
C ASP A 189 7.77 -2.52 -2.44
N GLY A 190 7.02 -1.55 -1.92
CA GLY A 190 7.12 -1.09 -0.54
C GLY A 190 6.76 -2.21 0.43
N ILE A 191 5.59 -2.84 0.25
CA ILE A 191 5.17 -4.00 1.04
C ILE A 191 6.21 -5.12 0.96
N ARG A 192 6.73 -5.42 -0.23
CA ARG A 192 7.78 -6.45 -0.42
C ARG A 192 9.02 -6.17 0.43
N VAL A 193 9.59 -4.97 0.30
CA VAL A 193 10.80 -4.57 1.04
C VAL A 193 10.59 -4.69 2.55
N TRP A 194 9.43 -4.28 3.06
CA TRP A 194 9.14 -4.36 4.48
C TRP A 194 8.82 -5.77 4.98
N ALA A 195 8.17 -6.60 4.16
CA ALA A 195 7.98 -8.01 4.47
C ALA A 195 9.32 -8.73 4.62
N GLU A 196 10.27 -8.48 3.71
CA GLU A 196 11.63 -9.01 3.78
C GLU A 196 12.36 -8.53 5.05
N ARG A 197 12.28 -7.23 5.38
CA ARG A 197 12.88 -6.67 6.61
C ARG A 197 12.30 -7.25 7.90
N LEU A 198 11.00 -7.55 7.92
CA LEU A 198 10.32 -8.15 9.07
C LEU A 198 10.55 -9.67 9.19
N GLY A 199 11.25 -10.27 8.21
CA GLY A 199 11.47 -11.71 8.12
C GLY A 199 10.20 -12.48 7.78
N LEU A 200 9.26 -11.86 7.06
CA LEU A 200 8.01 -12.47 6.63
C LEU A 200 8.21 -13.17 5.29
N ARG A 201 7.50 -14.29 5.08
CA ARG A 201 7.40 -14.91 3.75
C ARG A 201 6.65 -13.95 2.83
N PHE A 202 7.23 -13.58 1.70
CA PHE A 202 6.58 -12.74 0.69
C PHE A 202 6.30 -13.54 -0.58
N LEU A 203 5.13 -13.34 -1.20
CA LEU A 203 4.83 -13.81 -2.54
C LEU A 203 4.30 -12.66 -3.38
N ASN A 204 4.83 -12.53 -4.60
CA ASN A 204 4.27 -11.63 -5.57
C ASN A 204 2.85 -12.07 -5.97
N ALA A 205 1.97 -11.11 -6.25
CA ALA A 205 0.60 -11.33 -6.71
C ALA A 205 0.49 -12.38 -7.83
N THR A 206 1.40 -12.36 -8.82
CA THR A 206 1.41 -13.30 -9.95
C THR A 206 1.91 -14.71 -9.58
N SER A 207 2.73 -14.82 -8.52
CA SER A 207 3.33 -16.09 -8.10
C SER A 207 2.41 -16.89 -7.19
N PHE A 208 1.59 -16.20 -6.39
CA PHE A 208 0.66 -16.81 -5.45
C PHE A 208 -0.34 -17.80 -6.10
N PRO A 209 -1.10 -17.45 -7.15
CA PRO A 209 -2.00 -18.41 -7.82
C PRO A 209 -1.25 -19.58 -8.46
N LYS A 210 -0.03 -19.37 -8.97
CA LYS A 210 0.80 -20.45 -9.54
C LYS A 210 1.16 -21.48 -8.47
N MET A 211 1.61 -21.00 -7.31
CA MET A 211 1.91 -21.86 -6.16
C MET A 211 0.68 -22.64 -5.68
N LEU A 212 -0.48 -21.98 -5.56
CA LEU A 212 -1.72 -22.65 -5.14
C LEU A 212 -2.15 -23.72 -6.15
N LYS A 213 -2.12 -23.40 -7.45
CA LYS A 213 -2.41 -24.38 -8.52
C LYS A 213 -1.45 -25.56 -8.46
N GLU A 214 -0.16 -25.31 -8.21
CA GLU A 214 0.84 -26.39 -8.10
C GLU A 214 0.54 -27.32 -6.92
N TYR A 215 0.17 -26.78 -5.75
CA TYR A 215 -0.26 -27.62 -4.63
C TYR A 215 -1.53 -28.41 -4.92
N LEU A 216 -2.50 -27.80 -5.60
CA LEU A 216 -3.79 -28.43 -5.91
C LEU A 216 -3.64 -29.63 -6.86
N LYS A 217 -2.65 -29.63 -7.77
CA LYS A 217 -2.38 -30.77 -8.67
C LYS A 217 -2.12 -32.09 -7.96
N TYR A 218 -1.65 -32.06 -6.71
CA TYR A 218 -1.37 -33.26 -5.93
C TYR A 218 -2.57 -33.71 -5.06
N TYR A 219 -3.71 -33.05 -5.21
CA TYR A 219 -4.98 -33.33 -4.51
C TYR A 219 -6.18 -33.44 -5.47
N GLU A 220 -5.93 -33.33 -6.77
CA GLU A 220 -6.85 -33.66 -7.85
C GLU A 220 -6.46 -35.04 -8.40
#